data_AF-A0A535YUS4-F1
#
_entry.id   AF-A0A535YUS4-F1
#
_cell.length_a   1.000
_cell.length_b   1.000
_cell.length_c   1.000
_cell.angle_alpha   90.00
_cell.angle_beta   90.00
_cell.angle_gamma   90.00
#
_symmetry.space_group_name_H-M   'P 1'
#
loop_
_entity.id
_entity.type
_entity.pdbx_description
1 polymer ?
#
loop_
_entity_poly.entity_id
_entity_poly.type
_entity_poly.pdbx_seq_one_letter_code
_entity_poly.pdbx_strand_id
1 'polypeptide(L)'
;LQFDAIYSNPPVRVGKAPLHRLLLEWLPRLTPGRAAYLVVQRNLGADSLASWMRGQGWTVARLKSKKGYRVFKVTEPTAGS
;
A
#
# COMPACT_ATOMS: atom_id res chain seq x y z
N LEU A 1 17.05 -5.21 7.10
CA LEU A 1 15.96 -5.63 8.00
C LEU A 1 14.75 -5.97 7.15
N GLN A 2 14.11 -7.11 7.38
CA GLN A 2 12.84 -7.51 6.74
C GLN A 2 11.74 -7.59 7.80
N PHE A 3 10.48 -7.44 7.37
CA PHE A 3 9.32 -7.40 8.25
C PHE A 3 8.23 -8.38 7.82
N ASP A 4 7.63 -9.05 8.80
CA ASP A 4 6.49 -9.94 8.57
C ASP A 4 5.16 -9.19 8.36
N ALA A 5 5.11 -7.92 8.75
CA ALA A 5 4.00 -7.05 8.44
C ALA A 5 4.40 -5.57 8.53
N ILE A 6 3.78 -4.74 7.70
CA ILE A 6 3.85 -3.28 7.81
C ILE A 6 2.43 -2.76 8.00
N TYR A 7 2.18 -1.98 9.06
CA TYR A 7 0.90 -1.30 9.27
C TYR A 7 1.14 0.19 9.17
N SER A 8 0.39 0.88 8.30
CA SER A 8 0.58 2.31 8.13
C SER A 8 -0.70 3.03 7.72
N ASN A 9 -0.87 4.24 8.27
CA ASN A 9 -1.67 5.29 7.64
C ASN A 9 -0.66 6.27 7.02
N PRO A 10 -0.20 6.03 5.79
CA PRO A 10 0.92 6.76 5.24
C PRO A 10 0.57 8.25 5.10
N PRO A 11 1.53 9.17 5.27
CA PRO A 11 1.26 10.60 5.42
C PRO A 11 0.87 11.25 4.09
N VAL A 12 -0.33 10.97 3.57
CA VAL A 12 -0.78 11.40 2.23
C VAL A 12 -0.73 12.91 1.96
N ARG A 13 -0.68 13.73 3.01
CA ARG A 13 -0.59 15.21 2.92
C ARG A 13 0.79 15.72 2.51
N VAL A 14 1.83 14.87 2.51
CA VAL A 14 3.17 15.25 2.01
C VAL A 14 3.24 15.36 0.48
N GLY A 15 2.14 15.06 -0.21
CA GLY A 15 2.07 15.03 -1.66
C GLY A 15 2.46 13.68 -2.25
N LYS A 16 2.21 13.53 -3.56
CA LYS A 16 2.32 12.25 -4.27
C LYS A 16 3.75 11.71 -4.32
N ALA A 17 4.72 12.54 -4.71
CA ALA A 17 6.10 12.08 -4.94
C ALA A 17 6.79 11.59 -3.66
N PRO A 18 6.76 12.32 -2.51
CA PRO A 18 7.38 11.82 -1.30
C PRO A 18 6.67 10.59 -0.72
N LEU A 19 5.33 10.53 -0.84
CA LEU A 19 4.55 9.34 -0.48
C LEU A 19 4.97 8.12 -1.29
N HIS A 20 5.10 8.27 -2.61
CA HIS A 20 5.50 7.18 -3.50
C HIS A 20 6.90 6.69 -3.16
N ARG A 21 7.85 7.62 -2.97
CA ARG A 21 9.22 7.28 -2.56
C ARG A 21 9.24 6.48 -1.26
N LEU A 22 8.48 6.92 -0.26
CA LEU A 22 8.36 6.22 1.02
C LEU A 22 7.90 4.76 0.82
N LEU A 23 6.87 4.56 0.00
CA LEU A 23 6.33 3.21 -0.26
C LEU A 23 7.29 2.34 -1.08
N LEU A 24 8.03 2.93 -2.03
CA LEU A 24 9.09 2.24 -2.76
C LEU A 24 10.25 1.81 -1.84
N GLU A 25 10.51 2.54 -0.76
CA GLU A 25 11.53 2.18 0.22
C GLU A 25 11.05 1.14 1.24
N TRP A 26 9.74 1.12 1.55
CA TRP A 26 9.17 0.28 2.61
C TRP A 26 8.66 -1.06 2.12
N LEU A 27 7.90 -1.09 1.02
CA LEU A 27 7.25 -2.32 0.55
C LEU A 27 8.26 -3.43 0.21
N PRO A 28 9.44 -3.16 -0.42
CA PRO A 28 10.46 -4.19 -0.65
C PRO A 28 11.10 -4.77 0.61
N ARG A 29 10.79 -4.23 1.80
CA ARG A 29 11.27 -4.75 3.08
C ARG A 29 10.32 -5.79 3.68
N LEU A 30 9.21 -6.10 3.03
CA LEU A 30 8.37 -7.23 3.41
C LEU A 30 9.13 -8.53 3.17
N THR A 31 9.04 -9.46 4.12
CA THR A 31 9.45 -10.84 3.89
C THR A 31 8.55 -11.45 2.79
N PRO A 32 9.05 -12.36 1.93
CA PRO A 32 8.24 -12.99 0.90
C PRO A 32 6.95 -13.61 1.46
N GLY A 33 5.83 -13.41 0.74
CA GLY A 33 4.50 -13.88 1.15
C GLY A 33 3.85 -13.11 2.31
N ARG A 34 4.51 -12.09 2.85
CA ARG A 34 3.97 -11.20 3.89
C ARG A 34 3.33 -9.95 3.29
N ALA A 35 2.70 -9.15 4.14
CA ALA A 35 1.80 -8.09 3.69
C ALA A 35 1.99 -6.76 4.42
N ALA A 36 1.78 -5.67 3.69
CA ALA A 36 1.50 -4.36 4.25
C ALA A 36 0.00 -4.08 4.30
N TYR A 37 -0.44 -3.40 5.35
CA TYR A 37 -1.81 -2.97 5.58
C TYR A 37 -1.84 -1.45 5.64
N LEU A 38 -2.41 -0.83 4.59
CA LEU A 38 -2.44 0.62 4.43
C LEU A 38 -3.85 1.15 4.66
N VAL A 39 -3.99 2.10 5.57
CA VAL A 39 -5.25 2.81 5.84
C VAL A 39 -5.17 4.18 5.20
N VAL A 40 -6.05 4.50 4.26
CA VAL A 40 -6.02 5.77 3.52
C VAL A 40 -7.41 6.38 3.45
N GLN A 41 -7.52 7.69 3.68
CA GLN A 41 -8.79 8.40 3.52
C GLN A 41 -9.17 8.44 2.04
N ARG A 42 -10.41 8.08 1.71
CA ARG A 42 -10.93 7.97 0.34
C ARG A 42 -10.67 9.22 -0.50
N ASN A 43 -10.92 10.38 0.09
CA ASN A 43 -10.83 11.67 -0.60
C ASN A 43 -9.38 12.19 -0.72
N LEU A 44 -8.41 11.51 -0.12
CA LEU A 44 -6.98 11.85 -0.22
C LEU A 44 -6.25 10.93 -1.22
N GLY A 45 -6.96 10.49 -2.27
CA GLY A 45 -6.36 9.73 -3.36
C GLY A 45 -6.16 8.24 -3.09
N ALA A 46 -6.98 7.63 -2.22
CA ALA A 46 -6.85 6.20 -1.88
C ALA A 46 -6.90 5.26 -3.11
N ASP A 47 -7.80 5.51 -4.08
CA ASP A 47 -7.84 4.68 -5.30
C ASP A 47 -6.66 4.94 -6.23
N SER A 48 -6.26 6.20 -6.38
CA SER A 48 -5.11 6.58 -7.20
C SER A 48 -3.82 5.97 -6.65
N LEU A 49 -3.65 5.93 -5.32
CA LEU A 49 -2.54 5.26 -4.67
C LEU A 49 -2.57 3.75 -4.92
N ALA A 50 -3.73 3.12 -4.79
CA ALA A 50 -3.89 1.70 -5.08
C ALA A 50 -3.59 1.36 -6.55
N SER A 51 -4.05 2.19 -7.50
CA SER A 51 -3.75 2.06 -8.93
C SER A 51 -2.25 2.22 -9.19
N TRP A 52 -1.60 3.21 -8.58
CA TRP A 52 -0.16 3.41 -8.71
C TRP A 52 0.62 2.20 -8.16
N MET A 53 0.30 1.70 -6.97
CA MET A 53 0.97 0.53 -6.40
C MET A 53 0.83 -0.71 -7.30
N ARG A 54 -0.34 -0.93 -7.90
CA ARG A 54 -0.53 -1.99 -8.92
C ARG A 54 0.34 -1.78 -10.15
N GLY A 55 0.47 -0.54 -10.62
CA GLY A 55 1.38 -0.19 -11.71
C GLY A 55 2.87 -0.38 -11.38
N GLN A 56 3.23 -0.47 -10.09
CA GLN A 56 4.58 -0.86 -9.64
C GLN A 56 4.74 -2.39 -9.50
N GLY A 57 3.74 -3.18 -9.86
CA GLY A 57 3.76 -4.64 -9.79
C GLY A 57 3.25 -5.22 -8.47
N TRP A 58 2.83 -4.42 -7.49
CA TRP A 58 2.29 -4.94 -6.23
C TRP A 58 0.86 -5.47 -6.39
N THR A 59 0.54 -6.56 -5.72
CA THR A 59 -0.85 -7.01 -5.58
C THR A 59 -1.53 -6.19 -4.48
N VAL A 60 -2.60 -5.47 -4.83
CA VAL A 60 -3.33 -4.59 -3.91
C VAL A 60 -4.80 -5.00 -3.82
N ALA A 61 -5.20 -5.54 -2.67
CA ALA A 61 -6.57 -5.91 -2.36
C ALA A 61 -7.22 -4.91 -1.39
N ARG A 62 -8.45 -4.49 -1.65
CA ARG A 62 -9.22 -3.65 -0.71
C ARG A 62 -9.92 -4.57 0.29
N LEU A 63 -9.50 -4.55 1.55
CA LEU A 63 -10.08 -5.40 2.60
C LEU A 63 -11.39 -4.81 3.16
N LYS A 64 -11.42 -3.49 3.36
CA LYS A 64 -12.56 -2.83 4.01
C LYS A 64 -12.67 -1.39 3.58
N SER A 65 -13.91 -0.89 3.57
CA SER A 65 -14.20 0.54 3.56
C SER A 65 -15.03 0.87 4.80
N LYS A 66 -14.63 1.87 5.58
CA LYS A 66 -15.38 2.31 6.78
C LYS A 66 -15.15 3.79 7.02
N LYS A 67 -16.22 4.55 7.28
CA LYS A 67 -16.18 5.98 7.67
C LYS A 67 -15.26 6.84 6.80
N GLY A 68 -15.30 6.66 5.48
CA GLY A 68 -14.47 7.44 4.54
C GLY A 68 -13.01 6.99 4.43
N TYR A 69 -12.61 5.88 5.07
CA TYR A 69 -11.30 5.27 4.90
C TYR A 69 -11.38 3.96 4.11
N ARG A 70 -10.28 3.64 3.44
CA ARG A 70 -10.03 2.35 2.81
C ARG A 70 -8.87 1.66 3.46
N VAL A 71 -9.02 0.36 3.68
CA VAL A 71 -7.94 -0.52 4.13
C VAL A 71 -7.50 -1.37 2.95
N PHE A 72 -6.23 -1.29 2.61
CA PHE A 72 -5.60 -2.09 1.57
C PHE A 72 -4.68 -3.13 2.20
N LYS A 73 -4.71 -4.35 1.66
CA LYS A 73 -3.65 -5.35 1.80
C LYS A 73 -2.77 -5.25 0.57
N VAL A 74 -1.47 -5.09 0.77
CA VAL A 74 -0.45 -5.03 -0.28
C VAL A 74 0.50 -6.20 -0.08
N THR A 75 0.70 -7.00 -1.11
CA THR A 75 1.64 -8.13 -1.12
C THR A 75 2.49 -8.05 -2.39
N GLU A 76 3.63 -8.73 -2.38
CA GLU A 76 4.39 -8.99 -3.60
C GLU A 76 3.47 -9.54 -4.71
N PRO A 77 3.80 -9.29 -5.99
CA PRO A 77 3.07 -9.90 -7.09
C PRO A 77 2.97 -11.40 -6.88
N THR A 78 1.75 -11.94 -6.92
CA THR A 78 1.56 -13.38 -7.03
C THR A 78 2.26 -13.83 -8.31
N ALA A 79 3.29 -14.67 -8.17
CA ALA A 79 3.93 -15.29 -9.32
C ALA A 79 2.91 -16.19 -10.04
N GLY A 80 2.42 -15.73 -11.19
CA GLY A 80 1.61 -16.51 -12.11
C GLY A 80 0.16 -16.76 -11.67
N SER A 81 -0.77 -16.19 -12.43
CA SER A 81 -2.01 -16.87 -12.81
C SER A 81 -2.16 -16.72 -14.31
#